data_AF-A0A522LEM0-F1
#
_entry.id   AF-A0A522LEM0-F1
#
_cell.length_a   1.000
_cell.length_b   1.000
_cell.length_c   1.000
_cell.angle_alpha   90.00
_cell.angle_beta   90.00
_cell.angle_gamma   90.00
#
_symmetry.space_group_name_H-M   'P 1'
#
loop_
_entity.id
_entity.type
_entity.pdbx_description
1 polymer ?
#
loop_
_entity_poly.entity_id
_entity_poly.type
_entity_poly.pdbx_seq_one_letter_code
_entity_poly.pdbx_strand_id
1 'polypeptide(L)' 'MRTTLDIPEREHVLFTSLARQQGVSFSKLVVELALRGLKAPAHVADAPGNYDVDPETGLGVFRTGRPVTIDEVRALDDEW' A
#
# COMPACT_ATOMS: atom_id res chain seq x y z
N MET A 1 -4.37 -25.39 6.41
CA MET A 1 -3.70 -25.33 7.74
C MET A 1 -4.34 -24.21 8.54
N ARG A 2 -4.52 -24.37 9.86
CA ARG A 2 -5.04 -23.31 10.74
C ARG A 2 -3.90 -22.77 11.59
N THR A 3 -3.72 -21.45 11.59
CA THR A 3 -2.70 -20.75 12.37
C THR A 3 -3.40 -19.77 13.28
N THR A 4 -2.98 -19.69 14.53
CA THR A 4 -3.43 -18.68 15.50
C THR A 4 -2.35 -17.61 15.60
N LEU A 5 -2.75 -16.34 15.56
CA LEU A 5 -1.87 -15.17 15.60
C LEU A 5 -2.30 -14.27 16.74
N ASP A 6 -1.36 -13.88 17.60
CA ASP A 6 -1.60 -12.86 18.61
C ASP A 6 -1.43 -11.48 17.97
N ILE A 7 -2.52 -10.70 17.95
CA ILE A 7 -2.57 -9.37 17.38
C ILE A 7 -3.01 -8.42 18.50
N PRO A 8 -2.29 -7.30 18.74
CA PRO A 8 -2.74 -6.36 19.76
C PRO A 8 -4.08 -5.72 19.36
N GLU A 9 -4.84 -5.28 20.37
CA GLU A 9 -6.25 -4.90 20.20
C GLU A 9 -6.43 -3.77 19.17
N ARG A 10 -5.53 -2.79 19.16
CA ARG A 10 -5.57 -1.66 18.23
C ARG A 10 -5.47 -2.12 16.78
N GLU A 11 -4.50 -2.98 16.48
CA GLU A 11 -4.27 -3.52 15.14
C GLU A 11 -5.41 -4.43 14.71
N HIS A 12 -5.96 -5.22 15.64
CA HIS A 12 -7.14 -6.04 15.37
C HIS A 12 -8.36 -5.20 14.95
N VAL A 13 -8.61 -4.07 15.63
CA VAL A 13 -9.69 -3.12 15.26
C VAL A 13 -9.44 -2.51 13.88
N LEU A 14 -8.20 -2.12 13.58
CA LEU A 14 -7.83 -1.56 12.27
C LEU A 14 -8.05 -2.56 11.15
N PHE A 15 -7.54 -3.79 11.29
CA PHE A 15 -7.71 -4.84 10.29
C PHE A 15 -9.17 -5.24 10.11
N THR A 16 -9.97 -5.27 11.18
CA THR A 16 -11.40 -5.56 11.10
C THR A 16 -12.16 -4.48 10.34
N SER A 17 -11.82 -3.22 10.59
CA SER A 17 -12.42 -2.08 9.89
C SER A 17 -12.06 -2.09 8.40
N LEU A 18 -10.79 -2.36 8.09
CA LEU A 18 -10.31 -2.46 6.71
C LEU A 18 -10.97 -3.62 5.94
N ALA A 19 -11.10 -4.79 6.57
CA ALA A 19 -11.75 -5.95 5.97
C ALA A 19 -13.23 -5.66 5.63
N ARG A 20 -13.94 -4.97 6.53
CA ARG A 20 -15.33 -4.54 6.30
C ARG A 20 -15.42 -3.55 5.14
N GLN A 21 -14.55 -2.55 5.11
CA GLN A 21 -14.53 -1.56 4.03
C GLN A 21 -14.27 -2.21 2.66
N GLN A 22 -13.45 -3.25 2.59
CA GLN A 22 -13.15 -3.99 1.37
C GLN A 22 -14.14 -5.11 1.04
N GLY A 23 -15.12 -5.38 1.92
CA GLY A 23 -16.09 -6.47 1.73
C GLY A 23 -15.48 -7.88 1.75
N VAL A 24 -14.32 -8.06 2.40
CA VAL A 24 -13.62 -9.34 2.51
C VAL A 24 -13.59 -9.86 3.95
N SER A 25 -13.33 -11.15 4.12
CA SER A 25 -13.13 -11.71 5.46
C SER A 25 -11.79 -11.27 6.04
N PHE A 26 -11.71 -11.16 7.37
CA PHE A 26 -10.48 -10.81 8.09
C PHE A 26 -9.32 -11.74 7.73
N SER A 27 -9.55 -13.05 7.73
CA SER A 27 -8.50 -14.03 7.40
C SER A 27 -7.99 -13.88 5.97
N LYS A 28 -8.87 -13.54 5.01
CA LYS A 28 -8.48 -13.29 3.63
C LYS A 28 -7.59 -12.05 3.53
N LEU A 29 -8.01 -10.95 4.17
CA LEU A 29 -7.23 -9.72 4.23
C LEU A 29 -5.84 -9.96 4.84
N VAL A 30 -5.75 -10.67 5.97
CA VAL A 30 -4.46 -10.96 6.62
C VAL A 30 -3.54 -11.76 5.71
N VAL A 31 -4.06 -12.77 5.01
CA VAL A 31 -3.26 -13.56 4.05
C VAL A 31 -2.78 -12.70 2.88
N GLU A 32 -3.64 -11.85 2.31
CA GLU A 32 -3.27 -10.95 1.22
C GLU A 32 -2.19 -9.95 1.65
N LEU A 33 -2.33 -9.35 2.84
CA LEU A 33 -1.33 -8.43 3.40
C LEU A 33 -0.01 -9.15 3.68
N ALA A 34 -0.03 -10.37 4.22
CA ALA A 34 1.17 -11.16 4.46
C ALA A 34 1.89 -11.49 3.13
N LEU A 35 1.15 -11.92 2.11
CA LEU A 35 1.70 -12.18 0.77
C LEU A 35 2.28 -10.91 0.14
N ARG A 36 1.62 -9.77 0.32
CA ARG A 36 2.13 -8.47 -0.16
C ARG A 36 3.43 -8.09 0.55
N GLY A 37 3.51 -8.29 1.86
CA GLY A 37 4.72 -8.07 2.64
C GLY A 37 5.88 -8.96 2.19
N LEU A 38 5.62 -10.23 1.89
CA LEU A 38 6.64 -11.17 1.38
C LEU A 38 7.12 -10.83 -0.04
N LYS A 39 6.27 -10.21 -0.86
CA LYS A 39 6.63 -9.73 -2.21
C LYS A 39 7.29 -8.35 -2.20
N ALA A 40 7.22 -7.62 -1.08
CA ALA A 40 7.84 -6.31 -1.00
C ALA A 40 9.37 -6.49 -1.09
N PRO A 41 10.06 -5.71 -1.94
CA PRO A 41 11.51 -5.76 -2.00
C PRO A 41 12.08 -5.43 -0.61
N ALA A 42 13.13 -6.15 -0.20
CA ALA A 42 13.75 -6.06 1.13
C ALA A 42 14.11 -4.62 1.55
N HIS A 43 14.26 -3.71 0.58
CA HIS A 43 14.57 -2.30 0.77
C HIS A 43 13.39 -1.42 1.24
N VAL A 44 12.15 -1.92 1.26
CA VAL A 44 11.01 -1.16 1.81
C VAL A 44 11.02 -1.13 3.34
N ALA A 45 11.75 -2.04 3.98
CA ALA A 45 11.74 -2.18 5.44
C ALA A 45 12.64 -1.18 6.19
N ASP A 46 13.71 -0.65 5.60
CA ASP A 46 14.74 0.06 6.40
C ASP A 46 15.37 1.32 5.77
N ALA A 47 14.89 1.81 4.63
CA ALA A 47 15.31 3.11 4.14
C ALA A 47 14.07 3.97 3.86
N PRO A 48 13.91 5.17 4.45
CA PRO A 48 13.09 6.16 3.79
C PRO A 48 13.68 6.26 2.38
N GLY A 49 12.89 5.88 1.37
CA GLY A 49 13.32 6.12 -0.01
C GLY A 49 13.76 7.58 -0.08
N ASN A 50 14.95 7.85 -0.61
CA ASN A 50 15.39 9.22 -0.84
C ASN A 50 14.48 9.81 -1.92
N TYR A 51 13.28 10.23 -1.53
CA TYR A 51 12.41 11.04 -2.33
C TYR A 51 12.86 12.48 -2.12
N ASP A 52 13.15 13.15 -3.22
CA ASP A 52 13.43 14.58 -3.21
C ASP A 52 12.13 15.27 -2.73
N VAL A 53 12.19 16.10 -1.69
CA VAL A 53 11.00 16.79 -1.17
C VAL A 53 11.01 18.19 -1.72
N ASP A 54 9.91 18.58 -2.36
CA ASP A 54 9.76 19.92 -2.89
C ASP A 54 9.70 20.93 -1.71
N PRO A 55 10.58 21.94 -1.68
CA PRO A 55 10.70 22.85 -0.54
C PRO A 55 9.53 23.83 -0.40
N GLU A 56 8.73 24.04 -1.44
CA GLU A 56 7.58 24.95 -1.40
C GLU A 56 6.30 24.23 -0.95
N THR A 57 6.10 22.99 -1.41
CA THR A 57 4.88 22.21 -1.17
C THR A 57 5.02 21.16 -0.07
N GLY A 58 6.24 20.74 0.25
CA GLY A 58 6.51 19.66 1.21
C GLY A 58 6.13 18.27 0.70
N LEU A 59 5.82 18.12 -0.59
CA LEU A 59 5.42 16.85 -1.20
C LEU A 59 6.63 16.12 -1.79
N GLY A 60 6.56 14.78 -1.82
CA GLY A 60 7.56 13.94 -2.47
C GLY A 60 7.55 14.14 -3.99
N VAL A 61 8.72 14.44 -4.55
CA VAL A 61 8.94 14.63 -5.98
C VAL A 61 9.26 13.29 -6.62
N PHE A 62 8.53 12.97 -7.69
CA PHE A 62 8.77 11.80 -8.52
C PHE A 62 9.20 12.24 -9.92
N ARG A 63 10.32 11.70 -10.42
CA ARG A 63 10.84 11.97 -11.76
C ARG A 63 10.52 10.80 -12.68
N THR A 64 9.68 11.03 -13.67
CA THR A 64 9.45 10.08 -14.76
C THR A 64 10.50 10.34 -15.84
N GLY A 65 11.29 9.35 -16.24
CA GLY A 65 12.29 9.50 -17.32
C GLY A 65 11.70 9.82 -18.70
N ARG A 66 10.39 10.00 -18.79
CA ARG A 66 9.60 10.37 -19.97
C ARG A 66 8.48 11.33 -19.56
N PRO A 67 8.00 12.21 -20.45
CA PRO A 67 6.82 13.03 -20.19
C PRO A 67 5.59 12.14 -19.95
N VAL A 68 4.79 12.46 -18.93
CA VAL A 68 3.46 11.83 -18.72
C VAL A 68 2.41 12.74 -19.36
N THR A 69 1.57 12.19 -20.23
CA THR A 69 0.53 12.96 -20.92
C THR A 69 -0.82 12.83 -20.22
N ILE A 70 -1.73 13.78 -20.47
CA ILE A 70 -3.08 13.75 -19.90
C ILE A 70 -3.88 12.51 -20.37
N ASP A 71 -3.61 12.03 -21.59
CA ASP A 71 -4.27 10.84 -22.13
C ASP A 71 -3.84 9.57 -21.38
N GLU A 72 -2.57 9.48 -20.96
CA GLU A 72 -2.08 8.38 -20.12
C GLU A 72 -2.73 8.37 -18.74
N VAL A 73 -2.99 9.56 -18.17
CA VAL A 73 -3.69 9.69 -16.87
C VAL A 73 -5.16 9.27 -17.01
N ARG A 74 -5.83 9.67 -18.09
CA ARG A 74 -7.24 9.32 -18.33
C ARG A 74 -7.43 7.82 -18.56
N ALA A 75 -6.52 7.18 -19.28
CA ALA A 75 -6.59 5.74 -19.52
C ALA A 75 -6.54 4.91 -18.22
N LEU A 76 -5.93 5.43 -17.15
CA LEU A 76 -5.87 4.76 -15.84
C LEU A 76 -7.18 4.85 -15.06
N ASP A 77 -7.97 5.93 -15.21
CA ASP A 77 -9.23 6.10 -14.47
C ASP A 77 -10.34 5.16 -14.98
N ASP A 78 -10.27 4.75 -16.25
CA ASP A 78 -11.28 3.88 -16.88
C ASP A 78 -11.13 2.38 -16.49
N GLU A 79 -10.05 1.99 -15.81
CA GLU A 79 -9.75 0.59 -15.44
C GLU A 79 -10.15 0.18 -14.01
N TRP A 80 -10.90 1.02 -13.27
CA TRP A 80 -11.26 0.76 -11.85
C TRP A 80 -12.76 0.68 -11.55
#